data_AF-A0A941GH53-F1
#
_entry.id   AF-A0A941GH53-F1
#
_cell.length_a   1.000
_cell.length_b   1.000
_cell.length_c   1.000
_cell.angle_alpha   90.00
_cell.angle_beta   90.00
_cell.angle_gamma   90.00
#
_symmetry.space_group_name_H-M   'P 1'
#
loop_
_entity.id
_entity.type
_entity.pdbx_description
1 polymer ?
#
loop_
_entity_poly.entity_id
_entity_poly.type
_entity_poly.pdbx_seq_one_letter_code
_entity_poly.pdbx_strand_id
1 'polypeptide(L)'
;MIPVFGMDFYKEASENVLDQKGITTVSFEDLKQFYVDVYEVITEMLELIVAYNNLKYRGDFLLMKEIRSDVVSLDDYTNKLKSKGIKLSFIDGNEAFDNIVYPHLNKELRNAIGHNTYKIDIQSQQITYFPKGKEGNEQPPVISLKDFTRSCWDIFQSLMNLSELVYQTRSFYYLEQGLYPALENIYQENIPVKNKKKKPNSKRINEKQKRKSRKKNRK
;
A
#
# COMPACT_ATOMS: atom_id res chain seq x y z
N MET A 1 -18.67 9.43 -0.72
CA MET A 1 -17.20 9.27 -0.89
C MET A 1 -16.60 10.25 -1.90
N ILE A 2 -17.26 10.55 -3.02
CA ILE A 2 -16.72 11.41 -4.11
C ILE A 2 -16.06 12.73 -3.62
N PRO A 3 -16.66 13.50 -2.68
CA PRO A 3 -16.03 14.74 -2.21
C PRO A 3 -14.67 14.52 -1.54
N VAL A 4 -14.53 13.46 -0.74
CA VAL A 4 -13.28 13.12 -0.04
C VAL A 4 -12.22 12.60 -0.99
N PHE A 5 -12.62 11.76 -1.94
CA PHE A 5 -11.75 11.32 -3.04
C PHE A 5 -11.24 12.51 -3.86
N GLY A 6 -12.13 13.45 -4.20
CA GLY A 6 -11.77 14.63 -4.97
C GLY A 6 -10.70 15.50 -4.31
N MET A 7 -10.62 15.50 -2.96
CA MET A 7 -9.61 16.26 -2.23
C MET A 7 -8.17 15.86 -2.60
N ASP A 8 -7.92 14.64 -3.06
CA ASP A 8 -6.59 14.22 -3.52
C ASP A 8 -6.16 14.91 -4.83
N PHE A 9 -7.10 15.48 -5.58
CA PHE A 9 -6.88 16.07 -6.90
C PHE A 9 -7.04 17.58 -6.93
N TYR A 10 -7.84 18.15 -6.03
CA TYR A 10 -8.07 19.60 -5.96
C TYR A 10 -6.94 20.31 -5.19
N LYS A 11 -5.93 20.79 -5.91
CA LYS A 11 -4.80 21.57 -5.36
C LYS A 11 -5.20 22.88 -4.67
N GLU A 12 -6.40 23.40 -4.95
CA GLU A 12 -6.89 24.71 -4.49
C GLU A 12 -8.10 24.62 -3.55
N ALA A 13 -8.62 23.42 -3.29
CA ALA A 13 -9.69 23.28 -2.31
C ALA A 13 -9.11 23.57 -0.92
N SER A 14 -9.69 24.53 -0.19
CA SER A 14 -9.26 24.75 1.19
C SER A 14 -9.56 23.50 2.02
N GLU A 15 -8.61 23.07 2.86
CA GLU A 15 -8.78 21.89 3.74
C GLU A 15 -10.08 21.95 4.55
N ASN A 16 -10.58 23.17 4.82
CA ASN A 16 -11.76 23.44 5.61
C ASN A 16 -13.09 23.39 4.83
N VAL A 17 -13.12 23.17 3.51
CA VAL A 17 -14.39 23.12 2.75
C VAL A 17 -15.33 22.04 3.29
N LEU A 18 -14.77 20.86 3.58
CA LEU A 18 -15.55 19.74 4.12
C LEU A 18 -15.95 19.96 5.58
N ASP A 19 -15.17 20.72 6.36
CA ASP A 19 -15.54 21.13 7.72
C ASP A 19 -16.74 22.07 7.73
N GLN A 20 -16.80 22.99 6.76
CA GLN A 20 -17.87 23.98 6.70
C GLN A 20 -19.16 23.44 6.09
N LYS A 21 -19.05 22.56 5.09
CA LYS A 21 -20.20 22.09 4.31
C LYS A 21 -20.67 20.68 4.66
N GLY A 22 -19.86 19.91 5.37
CA GLY A 22 -20.13 18.50 5.66
C GLY A 22 -20.17 17.63 4.39
N ILE A 23 -20.61 16.40 4.55
CA ILE A 23 -20.80 15.43 3.46
C ILE A 23 -22.25 14.97 3.42
N THR A 24 -22.90 15.10 2.26
CA THR A 24 -24.28 14.65 2.05
C THR A 24 -24.41 13.44 1.10
N THR A 25 -23.30 13.00 0.50
CA THR A 25 -23.29 11.93 -0.52
C THR A 25 -23.25 10.51 0.05
N VAL A 26 -22.96 10.36 1.34
CA VAL A 26 -22.82 9.09 2.06
C VAL A 26 -23.16 9.29 3.53
N SER A 27 -23.60 8.23 4.20
CA SER A 27 -23.74 8.16 5.65
C SER A 27 -22.69 7.23 6.27
N PHE A 28 -22.57 7.29 7.60
CA PHE A 28 -21.73 6.34 8.35
C PHE A 28 -22.20 4.90 8.15
N GLU A 29 -23.52 4.68 8.16
CA GLU A 29 -24.13 3.36 8.02
C GLU A 29 -23.82 2.71 6.65
N ASP A 30 -23.70 3.52 5.60
CA ASP A 30 -23.32 3.03 4.26
C ASP A 30 -21.87 2.50 4.21
N LEU A 31 -20.99 3.06 5.04
CA LEU A 31 -19.53 2.85 4.93
C LEU A 31 -18.96 1.95 6.02
N LYS A 32 -19.65 1.80 7.17
CA LYS A 32 -19.10 1.08 8.33
C LYS A 32 -18.69 -0.36 8.01
N GLN A 33 -19.51 -1.07 7.24
CA GLN A 33 -19.24 -2.47 6.89
C GLN A 33 -18.07 -2.57 5.90
N PHE A 34 -18.01 -1.67 4.92
CA PHE A 34 -16.88 -1.57 4.00
C PHE A 34 -15.56 -1.37 4.72
N TYR A 35 -15.50 -0.44 5.68
CA TYR A 35 -14.29 -0.21 6.47
C TYR A 35 -13.86 -1.48 7.24
N VAL A 36 -14.81 -2.17 7.88
CA VAL A 36 -14.53 -3.41 8.61
C VAL A 36 -14.06 -4.51 7.67
N ASP A 37 -14.72 -4.72 6.53
CA ASP A 37 -14.36 -5.77 5.58
C ASP A 37 -12.94 -5.56 5.03
N VAL A 38 -12.59 -4.32 4.64
CA VAL A 38 -11.24 -4.00 4.16
C VAL A 38 -10.21 -4.20 5.28
N TYR A 39 -10.51 -3.77 6.51
CA TYR A 39 -9.66 -4.01 7.67
C TYR A 39 -9.41 -5.51 7.89
N GLU A 40 -10.45 -6.34 7.81
CA GLU A 40 -10.34 -7.79 7.98
C GLU A 40 -9.48 -8.43 6.89
N VAL A 41 -9.64 -8.02 5.62
CA VAL A 41 -8.81 -8.51 4.51
C VAL A 41 -7.35 -8.11 4.71
N ILE A 42 -7.06 -6.86 5.06
CA ILE A 42 -5.68 -6.41 5.32
C ILE A 42 -5.06 -7.21 6.46
N THR A 43 -5.81 -7.44 7.54
CA THR A 43 -5.29 -8.21 8.68
C THR A 43 -4.99 -9.68 8.37
N GLU A 44 -5.63 -10.25 7.34
CA GLU A 44 -5.29 -11.58 6.81
C GLU A 44 -4.02 -11.59 5.98
N MET A 45 -3.63 -10.44 5.42
CA MET A 45 -2.45 -10.28 4.58
C MET A 45 -1.19 -9.85 5.37
N LEU A 46 -1.26 -9.68 6.69
CA LEU A 46 -0.14 -9.17 7.51
C LEU A 46 1.11 -10.05 7.43
N GLU A 47 0.95 -11.36 7.26
CA GLU A 47 2.10 -12.28 7.12
C GLU A 47 3.02 -11.88 5.97
N LEU A 48 2.45 -11.42 4.86
CA LEU A 48 3.24 -10.93 3.72
C LEU A 48 4.03 -9.67 4.08
N ILE A 49 3.39 -8.73 4.77
CA ILE A 49 4.03 -7.48 5.22
C ILE A 49 5.21 -7.80 6.13
N VAL A 50 4.98 -8.65 7.14
CA VAL A 50 6.00 -9.11 8.09
C VAL A 50 7.15 -9.81 7.35
N ALA A 51 6.85 -10.72 6.43
CA ALA A 51 7.87 -11.42 5.66
C ALA A 51 8.77 -10.46 4.84
N TYR A 52 8.16 -9.46 4.20
CA TYR A 52 8.90 -8.44 3.44
C TYR A 52 9.78 -7.55 4.33
N ASN A 53 9.27 -7.16 5.49
CA ASN A 53 10.07 -6.43 6.47
C ASN A 53 11.22 -7.29 7.01
N ASN A 54 10.97 -8.55 7.36
CA ASN A 54 11.99 -9.49 7.78
C ASN A 54 13.08 -9.62 6.71
N LEU A 55 12.71 -9.82 5.44
CA LEU A 55 13.67 -9.87 4.35
C LEU A 55 14.50 -8.58 4.24
N LYS A 56 13.86 -7.41 4.32
CA LYS A 56 14.53 -6.11 4.17
C LYS A 56 15.47 -5.76 5.33
N TYR A 57 15.04 -5.97 6.56
CA TYR A 57 15.75 -5.51 7.76
C TYR A 57 16.62 -6.59 8.41
N ARG A 58 16.34 -7.87 8.14
CA ARG A 58 16.99 -9.02 8.78
C ARG A 58 17.67 -9.96 7.77
N GLY A 59 17.43 -9.77 6.47
CA GLY A 59 18.06 -10.56 5.40
C GLY A 59 17.45 -11.96 5.21
N ASP A 60 16.47 -12.33 6.02
CA ASP A 60 15.77 -13.61 5.96
C ASP A 60 14.29 -13.35 6.27
N PHE A 61 13.39 -13.77 5.37
CA PHE A 61 11.95 -13.56 5.53
C PHE A 61 11.35 -14.35 6.71
N LEU A 62 12.04 -15.41 7.15
CA LEU A 62 11.63 -16.23 8.29
C LEU A 62 12.01 -15.61 9.63
N LEU A 63 13.07 -14.80 9.70
CA LEU A 63 13.60 -14.29 10.97
C LEU A 63 12.76 -13.12 11.49
N MET A 64 12.14 -13.27 12.66
CA MET A 64 11.22 -12.27 13.22
C MET A 64 11.92 -11.15 14.00
N LYS A 65 11.22 -10.02 14.16
CA LYS A 65 11.56 -8.99 15.16
C LYS A 65 11.36 -9.54 16.57
N GLU A 66 12.26 -9.21 17.49
CA GLU A 66 12.18 -9.59 18.91
C GLU A 66 11.11 -8.77 19.66
N ILE A 67 9.84 -9.03 19.35
CA ILE A 67 8.69 -8.45 20.06
C ILE A 67 8.18 -9.41 21.13
N ARG A 68 8.21 -10.72 20.85
CA ARG A 68 7.75 -11.78 21.75
C ARG A 68 8.72 -12.96 21.68
N SER A 69 9.17 -13.45 22.82
CA SER A 69 10.25 -14.45 22.91
C SER A 69 9.88 -15.83 22.33
N ASP A 70 8.60 -16.15 22.25
CA ASP A 70 8.08 -17.40 21.70
C ASP A 70 7.70 -17.29 20.20
N VAL A 71 7.98 -16.15 19.55
CA VAL A 71 7.78 -15.93 18.11
C VAL A 71 9.11 -15.55 17.48
N VAL A 72 9.86 -16.55 17.06
CA VAL A 72 11.20 -16.35 16.45
C VAL A 72 11.18 -16.55 14.93
N SER A 73 10.18 -17.27 14.42
CA SER A 73 10.00 -17.52 12.99
C SER A 73 8.68 -16.98 12.44
N LEU A 74 8.59 -16.81 11.12
CA LEU A 74 7.33 -16.48 10.45
C LEU A 74 6.27 -17.58 10.67
N ASP A 75 6.69 -18.85 10.73
CA ASP A 75 5.79 -19.97 11.06
C ASP A 75 5.19 -19.83 12.47
N ASP A 76 6.00 -19.40 13.45
CA ASP A 76 5.52 -19.10 14.78
C ASP A 76 4.49 -17.96 14.77
N TYR A 77 4.74 -16.91 13.99
CA TYR A 77 3.82 -15.79 13.83
C TYR A 77 2.47 -16.27 13.26
N THR A 78 2.51 -17.14 12.27
CA THR A 78 1.31 -17.64 11.59
C THR A 78 0.52 -18.62 12.45
N ASN A 79 1.21 -19.56 13.10
CA ASN A 79 0.59 -20.70 13.79
C ASN A 79 0.33 -20.47 15.29
N LYS A 80 1.19 -19.70 15.99
CA LYS A 80 1.01 -19.45 17.43
C LYS A 80 0.09 -18.26 17.71
N LEU A 81 0.05 -17.26 16.84
CA LEU A 81 -0.78 -16.06 17.03
C LEU A 81 -2.19 -16.26 16.48
N LYS A 82 -3.13 -16.66 17.34
CA LYS A 82 -4.52 -16.90 16.94
C LYS A 82 -5.35 -15.63 16.75
N SER A 83 -5.00 -14.54 17.42
CA SER A 83 -5.77 -13.29 17.38
C SER A 83 -5.17 -12.30 16.37
N LYS A 84 -6.00 -11.77 15.47
CA LYS A 84 -5.65 -10.68 14.54
C LYS A 84 -5.10 -9.45 15.28
N GLY A 85 -5.62 -9.16 16.47
CA GLY A 85 -5.13 -8.05 17.31
C GLY A 85 -3.72 -8.28 17.85
N ILE A 86 -3.33 -9.52 18.13
CA ILE A 86 -1.95 -9.86 18.54
C ILE A 86 -1.04 -9.87 17.32
N LYS A 87 -1.50 -10.38 16.16
CA LYS A 87 -0.76 -10.30 14.91
C LYS A 87 -0.40 -8.86 14.54
N LEU A 88 -1.34 -7.92 14.78
CA LEU A 88 -1.13 -6.49 14.54
C LEU A 88 -0.08 -5.85 15.47
N SER A 89 0.21 -6.44 16.64
CA SER A 89 1.26 -5.88 17.53
C SER A 89 2.67 -6.01 16.97
N PHE A 90 2.85 -6.75 15.87
CA PHE A 90 4.12 -6.85 15.13
C PHE A 90 4.30 -5.77 14.07
N ILE A 91 3.28 -4.94 13.86
CA ILE A 91 3.28 -3.83 12.91
C ILE A 91 3.25 -2.53 13.73
N ASP A 92 4.33 -1.75 13.67
CA ASP A 92 4.50 -0.55 14.51
C ASP A 92 4.81 0.72 13.73
N GLY A 93 4.89 0.63 12.40
CA GLY A 93 5.14 1.76 11.50
C GLY A 93 6.62 2.13 11.38
N ASN A 94 7.52 1.48 12.12
CA ASN A 94 8.95 1.77 12.06
C ASN A 94 9.64 1.09 10.86
N GLU A 95 9.05 0.02 10.33
CA GLU A 95 9.57 -0.72 9.18
C GLU A 95 8.85 -0.33 7.88
N ALA A 96 9.58 -0.35 6.77
CA ALA A 96 9.10 0.26 5.52
C ALA A 96 7.78 -0.32 5.01
N PHE A 97 7.55 -1.63 5.12
CA PHE A 97 6.31 -2.25 4.65
C PHE A 97 5.17 -2.08 5.66
N ASP A 98 5.46 -1.82 6.95
CA ASP A 98 4.41 -1.51 7.93
C ASP A 98 3.64 -0.26 7.54
N ASN A 99 4.35 0.75 7.01
CA ASN A 99 3.77 2.02 6.62
C ASN A 99 2.72 1.91 5.50
N ILE A 100 2.62 0.77 4.82
CA ILE A 100 1.55 0.50 3.84
C ILE A 100 0.19 0.44 4.54
N VAL A 101 0.15 -0.04 5.80
CA VAL A 101 -1.12 -0.32 6.49
C VAL A 101 -1.23 0.34 7.86
N TYR A 102 -0.13 0.46 8.60
CA TYR A 102 -0.12 0.89 10.00
C TYR A 102 -0.87 2.22 10.25
N PRO A 103 -0.66 3.29 9.44
CA PRO A 103 -1.33 4.57 9.65
C PRO A 103 -2.86 4.50 9.49
N HIS A 104 -3.36 3.44 8.83
CA HIS A 104 -4.74 3.32 8.39
C HIS A 104 -5.52 2.24 9.14
N LEU A 105 -4.86 1.49 10.03
CA LEU A 105 -5.48 0.44 10.84
C LEU A 105 -5.85 0.97 12.24
N ASN A 106 -7.06 1.54 12.34
CA ASN A 106 -7.61 1.95 13.64
C ASN A 106 -8.37 0.79 14.31
N LYS A 107 -7.67 0.06 15.21
CA LYS A 107 -8.23 -1.07 15.97
C LYS A 107 -9.44 -0.68 16.83
N GLU A 108 -9.43 0.52 17.38
CA GLU A 108 -10.45 0.99 18.32
C GLU A 108 -11.77 1.27 17.60
N LEU A 109 -11.68 1.97 16.47
CA LEU A 109 -12.80 2.23 15.57
C LEU A 109 -13.38 0.92 15.02
N ARG A 110 -12.52 0.00 14.54
CA ARG A 110 -12.96 -1.33 14.06
C ARG A 110 -13.69 -2.11 15.14
N ASN A 111 -13.18 -2.12 16.37
CA ASN A 111 -13.82 -2.84 17.48
C ASN A 111 -15.17 -2.22 17.84
N ALA A 112 -15.27 -0.89 17.88
CA ALA A 112 -16.53 -0.23 18.17
C ALA A 112 -17.60 -0.51 17.09
N ILE A 113 -17.22 -0.51 15.81
CA ILE A 113 -18.13 -0.90 14.72
C ILE A 113 -18.53 -2.37 14.86
N GLY A 114 -17.58 -3.27 15.05
CA GLY A 114 -17.84 -4.71 15.16
C GLY A 114 -18.71 -5.09 16.36
N HIS A 115 -18.72 -4.29 17.42
CA HIS A 115 -19.58 -4.47 18.59
C HIS A 115 -20.83 -3.59 18.58
N ASN A 116 -21.07 -2.80 17.52
CA ASN A 116 -22.14 -1.81 17.44
C ASN A 116 -22.18 -0.84 18.63
N THR A 117 -21.01 -0.47 19.14
CA THR A 117 -20.86 0.41 20.31
C THR A 117 -20.45 1.81 19.86
N TYR A 118 -21.37 2.50 19.16
CA TYR A 118 -21.18 3.86 18.66
C TYR A 118 -22.50 4.64 18.64
N LYS A 119 -22.42 5.97 18.58
CA LYS A 119 -23.55 6.91 18.44
C LYS A 119 -23.24 7.91 17.34
N ILE A 120 -24.27 8.30 16.59
CA ILE A 120 -24.15 9.25 15.48
C ILE A 120 -25.02 10.46 15.78
N ASP A 121 -24.43 11.65 15.76
CA ASP A 121 -25.17 12.90 15.65
C ASP A 121 -25.21 13.32 14.18
N ILE A 122 -26.41 13.23 13.61
CA ILE A 122 -26.64 13.52 12.18
C ILE A 122 -26.45 15.01 11.87
N GLN A 123 -26.76 15.90 12.82
CA GLN A 123 -26.69 17.34 12.59
C GLN A 123 -25.24 17.82 12.58
N SER A 124 -24.45 17.42 13.57
CA SER A 124 -23.03 17.76 13.64
C SER A 124 -22.14 16.82 12.81
N GLN A 125 -22.71 15.75 12.24
CA GLN A 125 -21.99 14.69 11.52
C GLN A 125 -20.86 14.06 12.35
N GLN A 126 -21.05 13.92 13.66
CA GLN A 126 -20.09 13.33 14.57
C GLN A 126 -20.46 11.89 14.90
N ILE A 127 -19.45 11.02 14.93
CA ILE A 127 -19.55 9.63 15.37
C ILE A 127 -18.74 9.48 16.65
N THR A 128 -19.43 9.22 17.75
CA THR A 128 -18.83 8.91 19.05
C THR A 128 -18.77 7.39 19.20
N TYR A 129 -17.62 6.82 19.53
CA TYR A 129 -17.45 5.36 19.56
C TYR A 129 -16.81 4.86 20.86
N PHE A 130 -17.15 3.62 21.25
CA PHE A 130 -16.78 3.02 22.54
C PHE A 130 -16.06 1.69 22.31
N PRO A 131 -14.72 1.69 22.16
CA PRO A 131 -13.94 0.49 21.80
C PRO A 131 -14.02 -0.64 22.84
N LYS A 132 -14.25 -0.30 24.12
CA LYS A 132 -14.37 -1.24 25.24
C LYS A 132 -15.82 -1.65 25.55
N GLY A 133 -16.78 -1.23 24.72
CA GLY A 133 -18.19 -1.62 24.82
C GLY A 133 -18.98 -1.04 25.99
N LYS A 134 -18.41 -0.12 26.78
CA LYS A 134 -19.12 0.60 27.84
C LYS A 134 -19.01 2.10 27.60
N GLU A 135 -20.14 2.80 27.76
CA GLU A 135 -20.16 4.23 28.05
C GLU A 135 -19.53 4.42 29.43
N GLY A 136 -18.21 4.57 29.46
CA GLY A 136 -17.44 4.80 30.68
C GLY A 136 -17.28 6.29 31.00
N ASN A 137 -16.66 6.58 32.14
CA ASN A 137 -16.35 7.94 32.62
C ASN A 137 -15.18 8.63 31.88
N GLU A 138 -14.59 7.99 30.88
CA GLU A 138 -13.56 8.59 30.02
C GLU A 138 -14.23 9.30 28.84
N GLN A 139 -13.66 10.43 28.39
CA GLN A 139 -14.18 11.11 27.20
C GLN A 139 -14.08 10.15 26.00
N PRO A 140 -15.21 9.78 25.38
CA PRO A 140 -15.20 8.83 24.28
C PRO A 140 -14.55 9.46 23.05
N PRO A 141 -13.79 8.69 22.26
CA PRO A 141 -13.30 9.13 20.96
C PRO A 141 -14.45 9.59 20.06
N VAL A 142 -14.20 10.67 19.32
CA VAL A 142 -15.13 11.23 18.33
C VAL A 142 -14.40 11.36 17.00
N ILE A 143 -15.06 10.93 15.93
CA ILE A 143 -14.60 11.11 14.54
C ILE A 143 -15.71 11.77 13.74
N SER A 144 -15.38 12.73 12.89
CA SER A 144 -16.36 13.34 11.99
C SER A 144 -16.69 12.38 10.83
N LEU A 145 -17.86 12.53 10.21
CA LEU A 145 -18.25 11.74 9.03
C LEU A 145 -17.24 11.93 7.87
N LYS A 146 -16.67 13.13 7.73
CA LYS A 146 -15.64 13.39 6.72
C LYS A 146 -14.35 12.61 6.98
N ASP A 147 -13.90 12.55 8.23
CA ASP A 147 -12.66 11.86 8.61
C ASP A 147 -12.87 10.34 8.58
N PHE A 148 -14.07 9.88 8.93
CA PHE A 148 -14.44 8.48 8.75
C PHE A 148 -14.47 8.08 7.28
N THR A 149 -15.08 8.92 6.44
CA THR A 149 -15.08 8.71 4.98
C THR A 149 -13.65 8.71 4.42
N ARG A 150 -12.77 9.57 4.97
CA ARG A 150 -11.35 9.59 4.61
C ARG A 150 -10.64 8.31 5.04
N SER A 151 -10.90 7.83 6.25
CA SER A 151 -10.37 6.57 6.77
C SER A 151 -10.77 5.37 5.88
N CYS A 152 -12.01 5.36 5.35
CA CYS A 152 -12.46 4.36 4.39
C CYS A 152 -11.67 4.41 3.08
N TRP A 153 -11.36 5.61 2.59
CA TRP A 153 -10.56 5.78 1.38
C TRP A 153 -9.10 5.36 1.59
N ASP A 154 -8.50 5.77 2.70
CA ASP A 154 -7.09 5.47 2.97
C ASP A 154 -6.85 3.98 3.25
N ILE A 155 -7.75 3.31 3.97
CA ILE A 155 -7.65 1.85 4.18
C ILE A 155 -7.86 1.09 2.86
N PHE A 156 -8.70 1.59 1.95
CA PHE A 156 -8.85 1.02 0.62
C PHE A 156 -7.58 1.18 -0.24
N GLN A 157 -6.93 2.34 -0.19
CA GLN A 157 -5.64 2.53 -0.84
C GLN A 157 -4.56 1.59 -0.28
N SER A 158 -4.58 1.35 1.03
CA SER A 158 -3.70 0.38 1.68
C SER A 158 -3.90 -1.03 1.12
N LEU A 159 -5.16 -1.45 0.93
CA LEU A 159 -5.49 -2.72 0.30
C LEU A 159 -5.01 -2.80 -1.15
N MET A 160 -5.11 -1.70 -1.91
CA MET A 160 -4.59 -1.64 -3.28
C MET A 160 -3.07 -1.80 -3.32
N ASN A 161 -2.36 -1.10 -2.43
CA ASN A 161 -0.90 -1.23 -2.30
C ASN A 161 -0.48 -2.65 -1.90
N LEU A 162 -1.24 -3.32 -1.03
CA LEU A 162 -1.01 -4.72 -0.70
C LEU A 162 -1.30 -5.67 -1.87
N SER A 163 -2.35 -5.38 -2.64
CA SER A 163 -2.67 -6.17 -3.84
C SER A 163 -1.54 -6.08 -4.87
N GLU A 164 -0.94 -4.90 -5.03
CA GLU A 164 0.26 -4.71 -5.85
C GLU A 164 1.45 -5.50 -5.29
N LEU A 165 1.67 -5.48 -3.97
CA LEU A 165 2.73 -6.27 -3.33
C LEU A 165 2.56 -7.77 -3.62
N VAL A 166 1.33 -8.30 -3.50
CA VAL A 166 1.01 -9.69 -3.87
C VAL A 166 1.29 -9.96 -5.34
N TYR A 167 0.87 -9.06 -6.23
CA TYR A 167 1.11 -9.19 -7.66
C TYR A 167 2.61 -9.26 -7.96
N GLN A 168 3.40 -8.34 -7.42
CA GLN A 168 4.86 -8.32 -7.60
C GLN A 168 5.51 -9.59 -7.06
N THR A 169 5.12 -10.04 -5.85
CA THR A 169 5.61 -11.29 -5.25
C THR A 169 5.40 -12.47 -6.20
N ARG A 170 4.18 -12.62 -6.73
CA ARG A 170 3.83 -13.70 -7.66
C ARG A 170 4.54 -13.55 -8.99
N SER A 171 4.67 -12.33 -9.49
CA SER A 171 5.40 -12.06 -10.73
C SER A 171 6.84 -12.53 -10.63
N PHE A 172 7.56 -12.23 -9.54
CA PHE A 172 8.92 -12.73 -9.34
C PHE A 172 8.98 -14.26 -9.33
N TYR A 173 8.08 -14.92 -8.58
CA TYR A 173 8.01 -16.38 -8.52
C TYR A 173 7.81 -17.04 -9.90
N TYR A 174 6.94 -16.47 -10.75
CA TYR A 174 6.70 -17.01 -12.09
C TYR A 174 7.82 -16.68 -13.09
N LEU A 175 8.42 -15.49 -13.00
CA LEU A 175 9.56 -15.11 -13.84
C LEU A 175 10.76 -16.03 -13.64
N GLU A 176 11.02 -16.44 -12.39
CA GLU A 176 12.06 -17.45 -12.09
C GLU A 176 11.79 -18.80 -12.76
N GLN A 177 10.53 -19.12 -13.07
CA GLN A 177 10.12 -20.32 -13.79
C GLN A 177 10.06 -20.13 -15.32
N GLY A 178 10.46 -18.95 -15.81
CA GLY A 178 10.38 -18.60 -17.24
C GLY A 178 8.95 -18.31 -17.72
N LEU A 179 8.01 -18.06 -16.81
CA LEU A 179 6.64 -17.66 -17.11
C LEU A 179 6.52 -16.14 -17.03
N TYR A 180 6.02 -15.52 -18.10
CA TYR A 180 5.92 -14.06 -18.22
C TYR A 180 4.47 -13.60 -18.13
N PRO A 181 4.19 -12.43 -17.55
CA PRO A 181 2.84 -11.84 -17.55
C PRO A 181 2.35 -11.66 -18.99
N ALA A 182 1.13 -12.12 -19.27
CA ALA A 182 0.54 -12.01 -20.62
C ALA A 182 0.39 -10.56 -21.12
N LEU A 183 0.45 -9.57 -20.22
CA LEU A 183 0.10 -8.17 -20.45
C LEU A 183 1.30 -7.21 -20.39
N GLU A 184 2.52 -7.68 -20.60
CA GLU A 184 3.71 -6.81 -20.61
C GLU A 184 3.65 -5.69 -21.68
N ASN A 185 2.73 -5.83 -22.66
CA ASN A 185 2.61 -4.95 -23.83
C ASN A 185 1.49 -3.89 -23.80
N ILE A 186 0.62 -3.79 -22.78
CA ILE A 186 -0.48 -2.79 -22.81
C ILE A 186 0.07 -1.34 -22.82
N TYR A 187 1.18 -1.11 -22.12
CA TYR A 187 1.82 0.22 -22.07
C TYR A 187 2.96 0.39 -23.10
N GLN A 188 3.25 -0.63 -23.91
CA GLN A 188 4.31 -0.57 -24.93
C GLN A 188 3.80 -0.22 -26.32
N GLU A 189 2.49 -0.09 -26.53
CA GLU A 189 1.96 0.53 -27.74
C GLU A 189 2.28 2.04 -27.72
N ASN A 190 3.30 2.42 -28.50
CA ASN A 190 3.69 3.78 -28.91
C ASN A 190 4.81 4.50 -28.14
N ILE A 191 5.84 3.80 -27.66
CA ILE A 191 7.15 4.45 -27.55
C ILE A 191 7.88 4.21 -28.89
N PRO A 192 8.02 5.22 -29.77
CA PRO A 192 8.80 5.06 -30.99
C PRO A 192 10.22 4.68 -30.59
N VAL A 193 10.60 3.44 -30.87
CA VAL A 193 11.97 2.98 -30.75
C VAL A 193 12.80 3.89 -31.65
N LYS A 194 13.50 4.87 -31.07
CA LYS A 194 14.54 5.60 -31.79
C LYS A 194 15.55 4.56 -32.22
N ASN A 195 15.49 4.16 -33.49
CA ASN A 195 16.47 3.32 -34.13
C ASN A 195 17.85 3.85 -33.75
N LYS A 196 18.55 3.13 -32.86
CA LYS A 196 19.96 3.39 -32.59
C LYS A 196 20.65 3.27 -33.94
N LYS A 197 21.02 4.41 -34.54
CA LYS A 197 21.83 4.46 -35.76
C LYS A 197 23.00 3.52 -35.54
N LYS A 198 23.08 2.44 -36.33
CA LYS A 198 24.21 1.51 -36.33
C LYS A 198 25.49 2.36 -36.38
N LYS A 199 26.32 2.29 -35.34
CA LYS A 199 27.65 2.91 -35.35
C LYS A 199 28.36 2.42 -36.62
N PRO A 200 28.95 3.32 -37.44
CA PRO A 200 29.62 2.90 -38.65
C PRO A 200 30.76 1.93 -38.30
N ASN A 201 30.75 0.80 -38.99
CA ASN A 201 31.64 -0.33 -38.80
C ASN A 201 33.11 0.13 -38.85
N SER A 202 33.83 0.02 -37.72
CA SER A 202 35.22 0.50 -37.54
C SER A 202 36.21 -0.12 -38.54
N LYS A 203 35.84 -1.23 -39.19
CA LYS A 203 36.62 -1.86 -40.26
C LYS A 203 36.75 -0.99 -41.53
N ARG A 204 35.77 -0.13 -41.85
CA ARG A 204 35.84 0.74 -43.06
C ARG A 204 36.76 1.96 -42.91
N ILE A 205 37.02 2.40 -41.67
CA ILE A 205 37.91 3.54 -41.41
C ILE A 205 39.38 3.14 -41.60
N ASN A 206 39.75 1.92 -41.15
CA ASN A 206 41.12 1.41 -41.29
C ASN A 206 41.53 1.16 -42.74
N GLU A 207 40.63 0.75 -43.65
CA GLU A 207 40.97 0.59 -45.07
C GLU A 207 41.22 1.92 -45.79
N LYS A 208 40.45 2.98 -45.45
CA LYS A 208 40.67 4.32 -46.01
C LYS A 208 42.00 4.93 -45.53
N GLN A 209 42.40 4.68 -44.28
CA GLN A 209 43.70 5.13 -43.77
C GLN A 209 44.88 4.33 -44.38
N LYS A 210 44.74 3.01 -44.56
CA LYS A 210 45.76 2.18 -45.26
C LYS A 210 45.93 2.55 -46.74
N ARG A 211 44.87 2.99 -47.43
CA ARG A 211 44.97 3.47 -48.82
C ARG A 211 45.62 4.85 -48.92
N LYS A 212 45.48 5.73 -47.92
CA LYS A 212 46.15 7.04 -47.88
C LYS A 212 47.65 6.92 -47.57
N SER A 213 48.08 5.99 -46.70
CA SER A 213 49.51 5.78 -46.43
C SER A 213 50.26 5.17 -47.62
N ARG A 214 49.63 4.26 -48.38
CA ARG A 214 50.22 3.68 -49.60
C ARG A 214 50.42 4.68 -50.75
N LYS A 215 49.64 5.76 -50.81
CA LYS A 215 49.83 6.84 -51.80
C LYS A 215 50.91 7.87 -51.42
N LYS A 216 51.34 7.91 -50.16
CA LYS A 216 52.39 8.83 -49.69
C LYS A 216 53.81 8.28 -49.88
N ASN A 217 53.99 6.96 -49.99
CA ASN A 217 55.30 6.31 -50.21
C ASN A 217 55.62 6.02 -51.70
N ARG A 218 55.03 6.79 -52.63
CA ARG A 218 55.27 6.66 -54.08
C ARG A 218 55.63 7.99 -54.75
N LYS A 219 56.21 8.91 -53.99
CA LYS A 219 56.88 10.12 -54.50
C LYS A 219 58.26 10.20 -53.91
#